data_AF-A0A660XYJ2-F1
#
_entry.id   AF-A0A660XYJ2-F1
#
_cell.length_a   1.000
_cell.length_b   1.000
_cell.length_c   1.000
_cell.angle_alpha   90.00
_cell.angle_beta   90.00
_cell.angle_gamma   90.00
#
_symmetry.space_group_name_H-M   'P 1'
#
loop_
_entity.id
_entity.type
_entity.pdbx_description
1 polymer ?
#
loop_
_entity_poly.entity_id
_entity_poly.type
_entity_poly.pdbx_seq_one_letter_code
_entity_poly.pdbx_strand_id
1 'polypeptide(L)'
;MANLWNDIKKSLEEFVSKAADKAGEFTREAADKAEEVTKLGKVKLDIFQIKRDIEKQFAELGGILYQLLQDKKTKDLEKNENIKACVAAIKELEKKLKAKEDHYKAIQEIGQKEKVKQSETAPKTEKKNNRKK
;
A
#
# COMPACT_ATOMS: atom_id res chain seq x y z
N MET A 1 7.96 12.17 2.41
CA MET A 1 6.62 12.34 1.80
C MET A 1 6.61 12.43 0.26
N ALA A 2 7.70 12.19 -0.50
CA ALA A 2 7.70 12.35 -1.97
C ALA A 2 7.66 11.03 -2.78
N ASN A 3 7.74 9.86 -2.13
CA ASN A 3 8.13 8.64 -2.85
C ASN A 3 6.96 7.74 -3.28
N LEU A 4 5.78 7.85 -2.64
CA LEU A 4 4.63 6.98 -2.91
C LEU A 4 3.85 7.35 -4.19
N TRP A 5 3.75 8.64 -4.52
CA TRP A 5 3.19 9.09 -5.80
C TRP A 5 4.06 8.62 -6.96
N ASN A 6 5.38 8.66 -6.77
CA ASN A 6 6.34 8.11 -7.71
C ASN A 6 6.22 6.58 -7.82
N ASP A 7 5.98 5.86 -6.73
CA ASP A 7 5.76 4.40 -6.76
C ASP A 7 4.46 4.02 -7.48
N ILE A 8 3.37 4.77 -7.26
CA ILE A 8 2.10 4.55 -7.97
C ILE A 8 2.30 4.84 -9.46
N LYS A 9 2.93 5.97 -9.80
CA LYS A 9 3.23 6.32 -11.19
C LYS A 9 4.11 5.28 -11.88
N LYS A 10 5.16 4.79 -11.21
CA LYS A 10 6.02 3.70 -11.72
C LYS A 10 5.23 2.41 -11.95
N SER A 11 4.39 2.01 -10.99
CA SER A 11 3.58 0.79 -11.14
C SER A 11 2.59 0.88 -12.31
N LEU A 12 2.07 2.09 -12.58
CA LEU A 12 1.18 2.36 -13.69
C LEU A 12 1.93 2.41 -15.04
N GLU A 13 3.09 3.09 -15.08
CA GLU A 13 3.95 3.11 -16.27
C GLU A 13 4.42 1.71 -16.65
N GLU A 14 4.76 0.85 -15.69
CA GLU A 14 5.08 -0.55 -15.95
C GLU A 14 3.92 -1.34 -16.54
N PHE A 15 2.69 -1.09 -16.06
CA PHE A 15 1.48 -1.75 -16.58
C PHE A 15 1.21 -1.31 -18.03
N VAL A 16 1.25 0.01 -18.30
CA VAL A 16 0.99 0.58 -19.63
C VAL A 16 2.07 0.18 -20.63
N SER A 17 3.35 0.21 -20.23
CA SER A 17 4.46 -0.18 -21.11
C SER A 17 4.39 -1.67 -21.48
N LYS A 18 4.10 -2.55 -20.51
CA LYS A 18 3.92 -3.99 -20.78
C LYS A 18 2.67 -4.30 -21.61
N ALA A 19 1.65 -3.47 -21.56
CA ALA A 19 0.46 -3.60 -22.41
C ALA A 19 0.74 -3.18 -23.86
N ALA A 20 1.57 -2.16 -24.08
CA ALA A 20 1.98 -1.72 -25.41
C ALA A 20 2.83 -2.78 -26.15
N ASP A 21 3.69 -3.53 -25.44
CA ASP A 21 4.47 -4.64 -26.01
C ASP A 21 3.62 -5.90 -26.31
N LYS A 22 2.42 -6.02 -25.73
CA LYS A 22 1.47 -7.15 -25.89
C LYS A 22 0.22 -6.76 -26.70
N ALA A 23 0.38 -5.90 -27.71
CA ALA A 23 -0.66 -5.19 -28.47
C ALA A 23 -1.79 -6.01 -29.16
N GLY A 24 -1.97 -7.30 -28.87
CA GLY A 24 -3.01 -8.14 -29.48
C GLY A 24 -3.79 -9.06 -28.54
N GLU A 25 -3.39 -9.25 -27.28
CA GLU A 25 -4.07 -10.23 -26.42
C GLU A 25 -4.42 -9.63 -25.05
N PHE A 26 -5.70 -9.27 -24.86
CA PHE A 26 -6.33 -9.23 -23.55
C PHE A 26 -6.37 -10.68 -23.01
N THR A 27 -5.25 -11.16 -22.50
CA THR A 27 -5.17 -12.49 -21.89
C THR A 27 -5.80 -12.45 -20.50
N ARG A 28 -6.33 -13.59 -20.03
CA ARG A 28 -6.75 -13.78 -18.63
C ARG A 28 -5.69 -13.28 -17.64
N GLU A 29 -4.43 -13.58 -17.93
CA GLU A 29 -3.28 -13.16 -17.12
C GLU A 29 -3.12 -11.63 -17.01
N ALA A 30 -3.45 -10.87 -18.06
CA ALA A 30 -3.42 -9.41 -18.01
C ALA A 30 -4.58 -8.86 -17.17
N ALA A 31 -5.77 -9.47 -17.25
CA ALA A 31 -6.92 -9.12 -16.43
C ALA A 31 -6.66 -9.40 -14.94
N ASP A 32 -6.10 -10.57 -14.62
CA ASP A 32 -5.77 -10.98 -13.25
C ASP A 32 -4.74 -10.00 -12.62
N LYS A 33 -3.68 -9.65 -13.36
CA LYS A 33 -2.68 -8.65 -12.91
C LYS A 33 -3.28 -7.25 -12.73
N ALA A 34 -4.17 -6.83 -13.62
CA ALA A 34 -4.84 -5.53 -13.49
C ALA A 34 -5.73 -5.49 -12.24
N GLU A 35 -6.41 -6.59 -11.91
CA GLU A 35 -7.22 -6.72 -10.71
C GLU A 35 -6.37 -6.66 -9.44
N GLU A 36 -5.23 -7.35 -9.41
CA GLU A 36 -4.27 -7.30 -8.30
C GLU A 36 -3.70 -5.89 -8.07
N VAL A 37 -3.26 -5.22 -9.13
CA VAL A 37 -2.74 -3.84 -9.05
C VAL A 37 -3.84 -2.89 -8.54
N THR A 38 -5.08 -3.08 -8.98
CA THR A 38 -6.22 -2.29 -8.51
C THR A 38 -6.50 -2.53 -7.02
N LYS A 39 -6.48 -3.80 -6.57
CA LYS A 39 -6.65 -4.17 -5.15
C LYS A 39 -5.55 -3.57 -4.27
N LEU A 40 -4.29 -3.70 -4.69
CA LEU A 40 -3.14 -3.09 -4.00
C LEU A 40 -3.26 -1.56 -3.96
N GLY A 41 -3.67 -0.94 -5.06
CA GLY A 41 -3.89 0.50 -5.15
C GLY A 41 -4.91 1.01 -4.14
N LYS A 42 -6.05 0.33 -4.00
CA LYS A 42 -7.09 0.66 -3.01
C LYS A 42 -6.54 0.59 -1.58
N VAL A 43 -5.87 -0.51 -1.23
CA VAL A 43 -5.30 -0.69 0.11
C VAL A 43 -4.22 0.37 0.40
N LYS A 44 -3.41 0.72 -0.59
CA LYS A 44 -2.38 1.76 -0.47
C LYS A 44 -2.98 3.15 -0.22
N LEU A 45 -4.12 3.45 -0.86
CA LEU A 45 -4.86 4.69 -0.62
C LEU A 45 -5.45 4.73 0.79
N ASP A 46 -6.01 3.63 1.29
CA ASP A 46 -6.48 3.53 2.68
C ASP A 46 -5.35 3.78 3.69
N ILE A 47 -4.18 3.15 3.47
CA ILE A 47 -2.98 3.35 4.30
C ILE A 47 -2.58 4.82 4.32
N PHE A 48 -2.59 5.49 3.16
CA PHE A 48 -2.26 6.90 3.06
C PHE A 48 -3.25 7.77 3.83
N GLN A 49 -4.55 7.51 3.70
CA GLN A 49 -5.58 8.26 4.41
C GLN A 49 -5.40 8.13 5.93
N ILE A 50 -5.17 6.90 6.44
CA ILE A 50 -4.93 6.67 7.87
C ILE A 50 -3.67 7.40 8.35
N LYS A 51 -2.57 7.37 7.58
CA LYS A 51 -1.34 8.12 7.91
C LYS A 51 -1.60 9.62 8.01
N ARG A 52 -2.37 10.18 7.07
CA ARG A 52 -2.74 11.60 7.07
C ARG A 52 -3.64 11.95 8.25
N ASP A 53 -4.51 11.06 8.69
CA ASP A 53 -5.33 11.28 9.87
C ASP A 53 -4.51 11.20 11.18
N ILE A 54 -3.51 10.32 11.25
CA ILE A 54 -2.52 10.31 12.35
C ILE A 54 -1.76 11.64 12.41
N GLU A 55 -1.28 12.15 11.27
CA GLU A 55 -0.59 13.44 11.20
C GLU A 55 -1.45 14.60 11.72
N LYS A 56 -2.75 14.63 11.37
CA LYS A 56 -3.68 15.63 11.90
C LYS A 56 -3.79 15.54 13.43
N GLN A 57 -3.89 14.33 13.97
CA GLN A 57 -3.99 14.15 15.42
C GLN A 57 -2.72 14.57 16.16
N PHE A 58 -1.55 14.34 15.58
CA PHE A 58 -0.31 14.88 16.14
C PHE A 58 -0.25 16.41 16.07
N ALA A 59 -0.74 17.03 14.99
CA ALA A 59 -0.81 18.48 14.88
C ALA A 59 -1.76 19.09 15.92
N GLU A 60 -2.93 18.48 16.13
CA GLU A 60 -3.90 18.90 17.14
C GLU A 60 -3.34 18.75 18.55
N LEU A 61 -2.76 17.59 18.87
CA LEU A 61 -2.07 17.34 20.13
C LEU A 61 -0.98 18.39 20.39
N GLY A 62 -0.13 18.66 19.39
CA GLY A 62 0.92 19.66 19.47
C GLY A 62 0.38 21.07 19.71
N GLY A 63 -0.72 21.44 19.06
CA GLY A 63 -1.42 22.71 19.26
C GLY A 63 -1.93 22.88 20.70
N ILE A 64 -2.55 21.83 21.26
CA ILE A 64 -3.02 21.83 22.65
C ILE A 64 -1.84 21.98 23.62
N LEU A 65 -0.76 21.20 23.41
CA LEU A 65 0.42 21.28 24.27
C LEU A 65 1.09 22.66 24.20
N TYR A 66 1.19 23.25 23.01
CA TYR A 66 1.75 24.58 22.81
C TYR A 66 0.99 25.64 23.62
N GLN A 67 -0.35 25.65 23.52
CA GLN A 67 -1.20 26.57 24.28
C GLN A 67 -1.05 26.40 25.80
N LEU A 68 -1.03 25.15 26.28
CA LEU A 68 -0.87 24.87 27.72
C LEU A 68 0.50 25.30 28.26
N LEU A 69 1.56 25.16 27.45
CA LEU A 69 2.90 25.67 27.80
C LEU A 69 2.92 27.19 27.88
N GLN A 70 2.28 27.88 26.92
CA GLN A 70 2.19 29.33 26.89
C GLN A 70 1.44 29.87 28.13
N ASP A 71 0.36 29.19 28.53
CA ASP A 71 -0.44 29.52 29.72
C ASP A 71 0.24 29.14 31.05
N LYS A 72 1.42 28.49 31.02
CA LYS A 72 2.10 27.90 32.19
C LYS A 72 1.24 26.90 32.98
N LYS A 73 0.25 26.27 32.33
CA LYS A 73 -0.67 25.26 32.90
C LYS A 73 -0.15 23.83 32.68
N THR A 74 1.16 23.63 32.82
CA THR A 74 1.80 22.33 32.56
C THR A 74 1.40 21.23 33.55
N LYS A 75 0.90 21.60 34.73
CA LYS A 75 0.40 20.65 35.74
C LYS A 75 -0.90 19.94 35.32
N ASP A 76 -1.61 20.47 34.32
CA ASP A 76 -2.90 19.95 33.88
C ASP A 76 -2.80 19.04 32.65
N LEU A 77 -1.59 18.81 32.11
CA LEU A 77 -1.36 18.01 30.91
C LEU A 77 -1.95 16.59 31.02
N GLU A 78 -1.71 15.91 32.14
CA GLU A 78 -2.18 14.54 32.36
C GLU A 78 -3.68 14.46 32.63
N LYS A 79 -4.32 15.57 33.01
CA LYS A 79 -5.75 15.64 33.31
C LYS A 79 -6.57 16.13 32.13
N ASN A 80 -5.92 16.74 31.14
CA ASN A 80 -6.58 17.29 29.98
C ASN A 80 -7.23 16.18 29.13
N GLU A 81 -8.55 16.21 29.04
CA GLU A 81 -9.33 15.20 28.33
C GLU A 81 -9.05 15.22 26.81
N ASN A 82 -8.75 16.38 26.24
CA ASN A 82 -8.44 16.52 24.81
C ASN A 82 -7.10 15.85 24.47
N ILE A 83 -6.10 15.97 25.35
CA ILE A 83 -4.82 15.25 25.21
C ILE A 83 -5.06 13.74 25.26
N LYS A 84 -5.85 13.25 26.23
CA LYS A 84 -6.17 11.82 26.33
C LYS A 84 -6.92 11.32 25.10
N ALA A 85 -7.87 12.10 24.59
CA ALA A 85 -8.63 11.78 23.39
C ALA A 85 -7.72 11.69 22.15
N CYS A 86 -6.83 12.67 21.95
CA CYS A 86 -5.85 12.64 20.86
C CYS A 86 -4.96 11.39 20.94
N VAL A 87 -4.41 11.08 22.12
CA VAL A 87 -3.55 9.91 22.32
C VAL A 87 -4.30 8.60 22.07
N ALA A 88 -5.56 8.50 22.53
CA ALA A 88 -6.40 7.33 22.28
C ALA A 88 -6.70 7.15 20.79
N ALA A 89 -7.06 8.24 20.09
CA ALA A 89 -7.31 8.23 18.66
C ALA A 89 -6.08 7.83 17.84
N ILE A 90 -4.90 8.37 18.18
CA ILE A 90 -3.63 7.98 17.54
C ILE A 90 -3.37 6.48 17.71
N LYS A 91 -3.50 5.95 18.93
CA LYS A 91 -3.31 4.51 19.19
C LYS A 91 -4.27 3.64 18.39
N GLU A 92 -5.52 4.05 18.24
CA GLU A 92 -6.50 3.31 17.43
C GLU A 92 -6.15 3.36 15.95
N LEU A 93 -5.78 4.53 15.44
CA LEU A 93 -5.36 4.71 14.05
C LEU A 93 -4.08 3.93 13.74
N GLU A 94 -3.10 3.87 14.64
CA GLU A 94 -1.88 3.08 14.48
C GLU A 94 -2.18 1.57 14.42
N LYS A 95 -3.13 1.07 15.22
CA LYS A 95 -3.60 -0.31 15.13
C LYS A 95 -4.24 -0.60 13.77
N LYS A 96 -5.11 0.30 13.30
CA LYS A 96 -5.75 0.19 11.98
C LYS A 96 -4.71 0.24 10.85
N LEU A 97 -3.72 1.11 10.99
CA LEU A 97 -2.64 1.26 10.04
C LEU A 97 -1.85 -0.04 9.91
N LYS A 98 -1.43 -0.62 11.04
CA LYS A 98 -0.70 -1.88 11.07
C LYS A 98 -1.49 -3.01 10.40
N ALA A 99 -2.78 -3.15 10.74
CA ALA A 99 -3.64 -4.16 10.12
C ALA A 99 -3.76 -3.99 8.60
N LYS A 100 -3.86 -2.74 8.11
CA LYS A 100 -3.90 -2.45 6.66
C LYS A 100 -2.57 -2.69 5.96
N GLU A 101 -1.44 -2.36 6.61
CA GLU A 101 -0.10 -2.66 6.10
C GLU A 101 0.17 -4.16 6.03
N ASP A 102 -0.27 -4.93 7.02
CA ASP A 102 -0.18 -6.40 7.01
C ASP A 102 -1.07 -7.01 5.91
N HIS A 103 -2.28 -6.48 5.71
CA HIS A 103 -3.15 -6.88 4.60
C HIS A 103 -2.52 -6.56 3.23
N TYR A 104 -1.88 -5.40 3.08
CA TYR A 104 -1.15 -5.04 1.87
C TYR A 104 -0.02 -6.03 1.56
N LYS A 105 0.77 -6.40 2.58
CA LYS A 105 1.83 -7.40 2.45
C LYS A 105 1.28 -8.78 2.06
N ALA A 106 0.19 -9.21 2.68
CA ALA A 106 -0.44 -10.49 2.35
C ALA A 106 -0.89 -10.56 0.88
N ILE A 107 -1.52 -9.50 0.35
CA ILE A 107 -1.89 -9.43 -1.09
C ILE A 107 -0.64 -9.47 -1.97
N GLN A 108 0.42 -8.76 -1.59
CA GLN A 108 1.67 -8.74 -2.34
C GLN A 108 2.36 -10.12 -2.38
N GLU A 109 2.34 -10.87 -1.28
CA GLU A 109 2.92 -12.22 -1.20
C GLU A 109 2.11 -13.25 -1.99
N ILE A 110 0.79 -13.14 -2.01
CA ILE A 110 -0.09 -14.00 -2.82
C ILE A 110 0.20 -13.78 -4.32
N GLY A 111 0.25 -12.53 -4.77
CA GLY A 111 0.59 -12.20 -6.16
C GLY A 111 2.03 -12.55 -6.57
N GLN A 112 2.95 -12.79 -5.61
CA GLN A 112 4.28 -13.34 -5.88
C GLN A 112 4.29 -14.87 -5.98
N LYS A 113 3.52 -15.59 -5.15
CA LYS A 113 3.41 -17.06 -5.21
C LYS A 113 2.73 -17.55 -6.48
N GLU A 114 1.78 -16.79 -7.03
CA GLU A 114 1.13 -17.13 -8.31
C GLU A 114 2.08 -17.00 -9.51
N LYS A 115 3.06 -16.08 -9.46
CA LYS A 115 4.12 -15.95 -10.47
C LYS A 115 5.05 -17.17 -10.53
N VAL A 116 5.32 -17.81 -9.38
CA VAL A 116 6.20 -19.00 -9.32
C VAL A 116 5.50 -20.21 -9.94
N LYS A 117 4.22 -20.43 -9.61
CA LYS A 117 3.45 -21.56 -10.17
C LYS A 117 3.21 -21.47 -11.68
N GLN A 118 2.97 -20.29 -12.24
CA GLN A 118 2.78 -20.14 -13.70
C GLN A 118 4.08 -20.33 -14.49
N SER A 119 5.25 -20.11 -13.88
CA SER A 119 6.54 -20.38 -14.52
C SER A 119 6.89 -21.89 -14.59
N GLU A 120 6.29 -22.71 -13.73
CA GLU A 120 6.52 -24.17 -13.71
C GLU A 120 5.56 -24.97 -14.61
N THR A 121 4.42 -24.40 -15.02
CA THR A 121 3.41 -25.12 -15.83
C THR A 121 3.46 -24.83 -17.34
N ALA A 122 4.44 -24.08 -17.85
CA ALA A 122 4.60 -23.91 -19.29
C ALA A 122 5.07 -25.25 -19.93
N PRO A 123 4.29 -25.87 -20.84
CA PRO A 123 4.72 -27.12 -21.46
C PRO A 123 5.96 -26.85 -22.31
N LYS A 124 7.04 -27.60 -22.04
CA LYS A 124 8.19 -27.73 -22.93
C LYS A 124 7.69 -28.30 -24.26
N THR A 125 7.35 -27.44 -25.22
CA THR A 125 7.24 -27.87 -26.62
C THR A 125 8.63 -28.28 -27.08
N GLU A 126 8.84 -29.59 -27.07
CA GLU A 126 9.90 -30.31 -27.77
C GLU A 126 10.07 -29.73 -29.18
N LYS A 127 11.18 -29.01 -29.41
CA LYS A 127 11.71 -28.87 -30.76
C LYS A 127 12.23 -30.25 -31.17
N LYS A 128 11.35 -31.04 -31.81
CA LYS A 128 11.71 -32.25 -32.53
C LYS A 128 12.84 -31.92 -33.52
N ASN A 129 14.01 -32.43 -33.17
CA ASN A 129 15.07 -32.82 -34.08
C ASN A 129 14.47 -33.56 -35.29
N ASN A 130 14.67 -33.05 -36.50
CA ASN A 130 14.72 -33.92 -37.67
C ASN A 130 15.81 -33.43 -38.62
N ARG A 131 16.95 -34.13 -38.52
CA ARG A 131 18.01 -34.20 -39.53
C ARG A 131 17.49 -34.89 -40.81
N LYS A 132 18.24 -34.62 -41.89
CA LYS A 132 18.32 -35.32 -43.19
C LYS A 132 17.27 -34.83 -44.22
N LYS A 133 17.63 -34.59 -45.47
CA LYS A 133 18.74 -35.12 -46.28
C LYS A 133 19.03 -34.17 -47.43
#